data_AF-A0A099Z939-F1
#
_entry.id   AF-A0A099Z939-F1
#
_cell.length_a   1.000
_cell.length_b   1.000
_cell.length_c   1.000
_cell.angle_alpha   90.00
_cell.angle_beta   90.00
_cell.angle_gamma   90.00
#
_symmetry.space_group_name_H-M   'P 1'
#
loop_
_entity.id
_entity.type
_entity.pdbx_description
1 polymer ?
#
loop_
_entity_poly.entity_id
_entity_poly.type
_entity_poly.pdbx_seq_one_letter_code
_entity_poly.pdbx_strand_id
1 'polypeptide(L)' 'GISSLCSICGDRATGKHYGASSCDGCKGFFRRSVRKNHVYSCRYS' A
#
# COMPACT_ATOMS: atom_id res chain seq x y z
N GLY A 1 -1.79 -2.97 -22.57
CA GLY A 1 -1.95 -3.86 -21.41
C GLY A 1 -2.51 -3.05 -20.27
N ILE A 2 -3.58 -3.50 -19.63
CA ILE A 2 -4.26 -2.75 -18.56
C ILE A 2 -3.26 -2.51 -17.44
N SER A 3 -2.79 -1.26 -17.29
CA SER A 3 -2.04 -0.84 -16.10
C SER A 3 -2.97 -1.02 -14.91
N SER A 4 -2.72 -2.04 -14.10
CA SER A 4 -3.50 -2.29 -12.90
C SER A 4 -3.41 -1.08 -11.97
N LEU A 5 -4.55 -0.66 -11.42
CA LEU A 5 -4.58 0.38 -10.38
C LEU A 5 -4.19 -0.23 -9.02
N CYS A 6 -3.67 0.62 -8.15
CA CYS A 6 -3.35 0.29 -6.77
C CYS A 6 -4.67 0.04 -6.02
N SER A 7 -4.85 -1.15 -5.47
CA SER A 7 -6.07 -1.52 -4.76
C SER A 7 -6.27 -0.79 -3.42
N ILE A 8 -5.30 0.01 -2.98
CA ILE A 8 -5.32 0.73 -1.70
C ILE A 8 -5.67 2.21 -1.89
N CYS A 9 -5.03 2.89 -2.85
CA CYS A 9 -5.21 4.33 -3.06
C CYS A 9 -5.72 4.73 -4.45
N GLY A 10 -5.81 3.78 -5.40
CA GLY A 10 -6.24 4.06 -6.77
C GLY A 10 -5.16 4.62 -7.71
N ASP A 11 -3.96 4.93 -7.23
CA ASP A 11 -2.84 5.36 -8.07
C ASP A 11 -2.34 4.23 -9.00
N ARG A 12 -1.48 4.54 -9.97
CA ARG A 12 -0.90 3.55 -10.90
C ARG A 12 -0.11 2.50 -10.12
N ALA A 13 -0.54 1.23 -10.19
CA ALA A 13 0.23 0.16 -9.57
C ALA A 13 1.52 -0.09 -10.34
N THR A 14 2.56 -0.48 -9.61
CA THR A 14 3.84 -0.92 -10.18
C THR A 14 3.91 -2.44 -10.29
N GLY A 15 2.95 -3.15 -9.68
CA GLY A 15 2.80 -4.59 -9.74
C GLY A 15 2.10 -5.14 -8.49
N LYS A 16 2.24 -6.44 -8.28
CA LYS A 16 1.73 -7.12 -7.09
C LYS A 16 2.79 -7.09 -5.98
N HIS A 17 2.46 -6.52 -4.84
CA HIS A 17 3.32 -6.52 -3.65
C HIS A 17 2.53 -7.06 -2.45
N TYR A 18 3.13 -7.98 -1.70
CA TYR A 18 2.50 -8.61 -0.51
C TYR A 18 1.10 -9.20 -0.77
N GLY A 19 0.85 -9.71 -1.97
CA GLY A 19 -0.42 -10.34 -2.34
C GLY A 19 -1.45 -9.43 -3.03
N ALA A 20 -1.23 -8.11 -3.10
CA ALA A 20 -2.18 -7.16 -3.71
C ALA A 20 -1.53 -6.26 -4.77
N SER A 21 -2.33 -5.81 -5.76
CA SER A 21 -1.90 -4.78 -6.72
C SER A 21 -1.66 -3.47 -5.98
N SER A 22 -0.44 -2.95 -6.00
CA SER A 22 -0.10 -1.73 -5.25
C SER A 22 0.95 -0.86 -5.93
N CYS A 23 0.93 0.43 -5.61
CA CYS A 23 1.98 1.38 -5.98
C CYS A 23 3.14 1.31 -4.98
N ASP A 24 4.28 1.93 -5.33
CA ASP A 24 5.47 1.93 -4.47
C ASP A 24 5.25 2.65 -3.13
N GLY A 25 4.33 3.62 -3.09
CA GLY A 25 3.92 4.31 -1.86
C GLY A 25 3.27 3.37 -0.85
N CYS A 26 2.20 2.67 -1.25
CA CYS A 26 1.48 1.73 -0.40
C CYS A 26 2.35 0.54 0.00
N LYS A 27 3.13 -0.02 -0.94
CA LYS A 27 4.15 -1.04 -0.68
C LYS A 27 5.13 -0.60 0.40
N GLY A 28 5.67 0.61 0.27
CA GLY A 28 6.67 1.17 1.18
C GLY A 28 6.11 1.47 2.57
N PHE A 29 4.90 2.03 2.63
CA PHE A 29 4.16 2.25 3.87
C PHE A 29 3.98 0.93 4.63
N PHE A 30 3.33 -0.05 4.00
CA PHE A 30 3.07 -1.36 4.61
C PHE A 30 4.35 -2.03 5.13
N ARG A 31 5.42 -2.04 4.33
CA ARG A 31 6.73 -2.60 4.73
C ARG A 31 7.27 -1.94 6.02
N ARG A 32 7.20 -0.62 6.13
CA ARG A 32 7.70 0.11 7.31
C ARG A 32 6.80 -0.13 8.52
N SER A 33 5.49 -0.13 8.33
CA SER A 33 4.51 -0.37 9.37
C SER A 33 4.71 -1.75 10.01
N VAL A 34 4.81 -2.81 9.19
CA VAL A 34 5.02 -4.19 9.67
C VAL A 34 6.38 -4.36 10.33
N ARG A 35 7.47 -3.89 9.71
CA ARG A 35 8.83 -4.07 10.28
C ARG A 35 9.03 -3.39 11.64
N LYS A 36 8.36 -2.26 11.86
CA LYS A 36 8.43 -1.52 13.13
C LYS A 36 7.26 -1.84 14.07
N ASN A 37 6.37 -2.76 13.67
CA ASN A 37 5.13 -3.08 14.37
C ASN A 37 4.34 -1.83 14.79
N HIS A 38 4.20 -0.87 13.87
CA HIS A 38 3.49 0.38 14.14
C HIS A 38 1.99 0.12 14.37
N VAL A 39 1.47 0.61 15.50
CA VAL A 39 0.04 0.71 15.77
C VAL A 39 -0.38 2.17 15.52
N TYR A 40 -1.26 2.39 14.55
CA TYR A 40 -1.78 3.72 14.21
C TYR A 40 -3.12 3.96 14.90
N SER A 41 -3.35 5.21 15.32
CA SER A 41 -4.66 5.67 15.79
C SER A 41 -5.14 6.80 14.88
N CYS A 42 -6.38 6.70 14.38
CA CYS A 42 -6.99 7.77 13.60
C CYS A 42 -7.46 8.88 14.54
N ARG A 43 -7.11 10.13 14.26
CA ARG A 43 -7.53 11.27 15.09
C ARG A 43 -9.01 11.63 14.93
N TYR A 44 -9.59 11.31 13.78
CA TYR A 44 -10.93 11.77 13.38
C TYR A 44 -11.79 10.63 12.84
N SER A 45 -11.63 9.40 13.37
CA SER A 45 -12.46 8.25 13.01
C SER A 45 -13.93 8.47 13.37
#